data_AF-A0A0G0VEC4-F1
#
_entry.id   AF-A0A0G0VEC4-F1
#
_cell.length_a   1.000
_cell.length_b   1.000
_cell.length_c   1.000
_cell.angle_alpha   90.00
_cell.angle_beta   90.00
_cell.angle_gamma   90.00
#
_symmetry.space_group_name_H-M   'P 1'
#
loop_
_entity.id
_entity.type
_entity.pdbx_description
1 polymer ?
#
loop_
_entity_poly.entity_id
_entity_poly.type
_entity_poly.pdbx_seq_one_letter_code
_entity_poly.pdbx_strand_id
1 'polypeptide(L)'
;MSFLLSVARLGKFTFQNIFRNFWLSFITSTIFVLTLVTINAVLFMNVAAKAVLEAVEQKVEITFSFLPETSESIVTSAQGYLRGFSQVRDVQFIPSDEVLANFQDRHQADEVILSSLDELGENPFGHSLVVTTYSTEDFEFIREAMETPEFSQYIKEQDFTDYQLVIEKIKSLNTRTRYFGFGLAALFSLIAIMIIFNTIRVAIYVHRDEIAIMKLVGANDWFIRGPFVLEALLYSFLSTLVMVAIVFAVFGALQIQMTLFFGDAWQGTVDYFRDNAFIIFGLQFATLALLSLLTTAFAMRKYLKT
;
A
#
# COMPACT_ATOMS: atom_id res chain seq x y z
N MET A 1 -20.37 -45.03 -1.81
CA MET A 1 -21.72 -44.44 -1.88
C MET A 1 -22.12 -43.66 -0.62
N SER A 2 -21.81 -44.13 0.61
CA SER A 2 -22.25 -43.49 1.86
C SER A 2 -21.59 -42.13 2.18
N PHE A 3 -20.30 -41.95 1.85
CA PHE A 3 -19.56 -40.71 2.14
C PHE A 3 -20.11 -39.49 1.39
N LEU A 4 -20.37 -39.62 0.08
CA LEU A 4 -20.93 -38.55 -0.75
C LEU A 4 -22.34 -38.14 -0.31
N LEU A 5 -23.17 -39.11 0.11
CA LEU A 5 -24.51 -38.84 0.64
C LEU A 5 -24.49 -38.17 2.02
N SER A 6 -23.47 -38.45 2.83
CA SER A 6 -23.25 -37.76 4.11
C SER A 6 -22.79 -36.32 3.90
N VAL A 7 -21.87 -36.09 2.95
CA VAL A 7 -21.43 -34.73 2.57
C VAL A 7 -22.58 -33.91 1.98
N ALA A 8 -23.39 -34.49 1.10
CA ALA A 8 -24.56 -33.81 0.52
C ALA A 8 -25.62 -33.45 1.58
N ARG A 9 -25.85 -34.33 2.57
CA ARG A 9 -26.75 -34.03 3.69
C ARG A 9 -26.20 -32.94 4.61
N LEU A 10 -24.90 -32.97 4.89
CA LEU A 10 -24.19 -31.91 5.63
C LEU A 10 -24.34 -30.57 4.94
N GLY A 11 -24.07 -30.51 3.62
CA GLY A 11 -24.24 -29.29 2.83
C GLY A 11 -25.67 -28.75 2.89
N LYS A 12 -26.68 -29.61 2.67
CA LYS A 12 -28.09 -29.20 2.74
C LYS A 12 -28.46 -28.65 4.13
N PHE A 13 -28.01 -29.31 5.19
CA PHE A 13 -28.26 -28.86 6.57
C PHE A 13 -27.58 -27.52 6.86
N THR A 14 -26.32 -27.34 6.45
CA THR A 14 -25.59 -26.07 6.59
C THR A 14 -26.29 -24.94 5.83
N PHE A 15 -26.69 -25.14 4.57
CA PHE A 15 -27.43 -24.13 3.82
C PHE A 15 -28.76 -23.75 4.49
N GLN A 16 -29.53 -24.74 4.96
CA GLN A 16 -30.76 -24.48 5.70
C GLN A 16 -30.50 -23.70 6.99
N ASN A 17 -29.41 -23.98 7.69
CA ASN A 17 -29.03 -23.26 8.91
C ASN A 17 -28.66 -21.80 8.63
N ILE A 18 -27.89 -21.55 7.56
CA ILE A 18 -27.53 -20.19 7.12
C ILE A 18 -28.78 -19.36 6.80
N PHE A 19 -29.72 -19.92 6.01
CA PHE A 19 -30.95 -19.20 5.68
C PHE A 19 -31.86 -18.99 6.89
N ARG A 20 -31.91 -19.94 7.82
CA ARG A 20 -32.72 -19.81 9.03
C ARG A 20 -32.14 -18.79 10.01
N ASN A 21 -30.82 -18.64 10.06
CA ASN A 21 -30.11 -17.66 10.88
C ASN A 21 -29.53 -16.50 10.07
N PHE A 22 -30.24 -16.09 9.02
CA PHE A 22 -29.75 -15.15 8.01
C PHE A 22 -29.09 -13.89 8.60
N TRP A 23 -29.67 -13.29 9.63
CA TRP A 23 -29.12 -12.09 10.27
C TRP A 23 -27.73 -12.31 10.87
N LEU A 24 -27.51 -13.43 11.56
CA LEU A 24 -26.21 -13.75 12.15
C LEU A 24 -25.18 -14.04 11.06
N SER A 25 -25.55 -14.86 10.07
CA SER A 25 -24.73 -15.18 8.90
C SER A 25 -24.29 -13.92 8.15
N PHE A 26 -25.23 -12.99 7.94
CA PHE A 26 -24.99 -11.74 7.25
C PHE A 26 -24.02 -10.84 8.02
N ILE A 27 -24.18 -10.71 9.34
CA ILE A 27 -23.28 -9.93 10.19
C ILE A 27 -21.86 -10.53 10.17
N THR A 28 -21.72 -11.85 10.35
CA THR A 28 -20.40 -12.52 10.33
C THR A 28 -19.72 -12.34 8.97
N SER A 29 -20.45 -12.58 7.87
CA SER A 29 -19.92 -12.39 6.52
C SER A 29 -19.51 -10.93 6.26
N THR A 30 -20.30 -9.96 6.72
CA THR A 30 -19.98 -8.53 6.56
C THR A 30 -18.69 -8.17 7.27
N ILE A 31 -18.48 -8.65 8.50
CA ILE A 31 -17.27 -8.34 9.26
C ILE A 31 -16.03 -9.00 8.66
N PHE A 32 -16.18 -10.20 8.11
CA PHE A 32 -15.14 -10.84 7.31
C PHE A 32 -14.81 -10.03 6.05
N VAL A 33 -15.82 -9.58 5.30
CA VAL A 33 -15.61 -8.68 4.15
C VAL A 33 -14.89 -7.40 4.58
N LEU A 34 -15.32 -6.76 5.66
CA LEU A 34 -14.69 -5.54 6.17
C LEU A 34 -13.23 -5.77 6.59
N THR A 35 -12.93 -6.88 7.24
CA THR A 35 -11.55 -7.26 7.59
C THR A 35 -10.69 -7.36 6.32
N LEU A 36 -11.17 -8.09 5.31
CA LEU A 36 -10.42 -8.30 4.07
C LEU A 36 -10.30 -7.02 3.24
N VAL A 37 -11.36 -6.20 3.16
CA VAL A 37 -11.33 -4.89 2.50
C VAL A 37 -10.32 -3.96 3.19
N THR A 38 -10.28 -3.96 4.52
CA THR A 38 -9.29 -3.17 5.28
C THR A 38 -7.87 -3.58 4.93
N ILE A 39 -7.59 -4.89 4.87
CA ILE A 39 -6.26 -5.40 4.48
C ILE A 39 -5.91 -4.96 3.04
N ASN A 40 -6.84 -5.11 2.09
CA ASN A 40 -6.60 -4.71 0.70
C ASN A 40 -6.43 -3.20 0.53
N ALA A 41 -7.14 -2.37 1.31
CA ALA A 41 -6.95 -0.92 1.31
C ALA A 41 -5.53 -0.53 1.77
N VAL A 42 -5.00 -1.21 2.79
CA VAL A 42 -3.62 -0.99 3.27
C VAL A 42 -2.58 -1.43 2.23
N LEU A 43 -2.80 -2.59 1.60
CA LEU A 43 -1.95 -3.08 0.52
C LEU A 43 -1.93 -2.09 -0.65
N PHE A 44 -3.11 -1.63 -1.06
CA PHE A 44 -3.25 -0.65 -2.14
C PHE A 44 -2.52 0.65 -1.82
N MET A 45 -2.71 1.21 -0.63
CA MET A 45 -1.99 2.41 -0.21
C MET A 45 -0.48 2.22 -0.17
N ASN A 46 0.02 1.03 0.17
CA ASN A 46 1.46 0.74 0.11
C ASN A 46 1.99 0.73 -1.32
N VAL A 47 1.29 0.07 -2.25
CA VAL A 47 1.71 0.03 -3.66
C VAL A 47 1.63 1.44 -4.27
N ALA A 48 0.56 2.18 -4.01
CA ALA A 48 0.40 3.56 -4.44
C ALA A 48 1.49 4.48 -3.87
N ALA A 49 1.79 4.38 -2.57
CA ALA A 49 2.86 5.16 -1.96
C ALA A 49 4.22 4.84 -2.58
N LYS A 50 4.50 3.57 -2.91
CA LYS A 50 5.74 3.17 -3.60
C LYS A 50 5.83 3.78 -5.00
N ALA A 51 4.75 3.74 -5.77
CA ALA A 51 4.71 4.34 -7.11
C ALA A 51 4.95 5.86 -7.06
N VAL A 52 4.33 6.55 -6.08
CA VAL A 52 4.56 7.99 -5.88
C VAL A 52 6.00 8.26 -5.43
N LEU A 53 6.54 7.45 -4.52
CA LEU A 53 7.93 7.59 -4.06
C LEU A 53 8.91 7.41 -5.23
N GLU A 54 8.75 6.38 -6.06
CA GLU A 54 9.60 6.16 -7.23
C GLU A 54 9.49 7.32 -8.23
N ALA A 55 8.28 7.85 -8.46
CA ALA A 55 8.07 9.00 -9.35
C ALA A 55 8.69 10.30 -8.82
N VAL A 56 8.72 10.49 -7.49
CA VAL A 56 9.38 11.64 -6.86
C VAL A 56 10.90 11.44 -6.88
N GLU A 57 11.40 10.28 -6.45
CA GLU A 57 12.83 9.93 -6.41
C GLU A 57 13.51 10.08 -7.78
N GLN A 58 12.83 9.75 -8.88
CA GLN A 58 13.36 9.95 -10.23
C GLN A 58 13.60 11.42 -10.62
N LYS A 59 12.90 12.35 -9.97
CA LYS A 59 12.95 13.80 -10.25
C LYS A 59 13.79 14.58 -9.24
N VAL A 60 14.38 13.91 -8.25
CA VAL A 60 15.16 14.63 -7.24
C VAL A 60 16.57 14.85 -7.76
N GLU A 61 16.88 16.11 -8.00
CA GLU A 61 18.16 16.60 -8.50
C GLU A 61 18.70 17.64 -7.52
N ILE A 62 20.01 17.66 -7.28
CA ILE A 62 20.67 18.77 -6.58
C ILE A 62 21.17 19.74 -7.63
N THR A 63 20.85 21.03 -7.47
CA THR A 63 21.44 22.08 -8.31
C THR A 63 22.49 22.84 -7.54
N PHE A 64 23.74 22.75 -8.00
CA PHE A 64 24.84 23.60 -7.54
C PHE A 64 24.95 24.82 -8.45
N SER A 65 24.58 25.99 -7.92
CA SER A 65 24.64 27.27 -8.64
C SER A 65 25.95 27.97 -8.34
N PHE A 66 26.76 28.22 -9.37
CA PHE A 66 28.06 28.87 -9.24
C PHE A 66 27.94 30.39 -9.31
N LEU A 67 28.95 31.10 -8.80
CA LEU A 67 29.08 32.54 -8.97
C LEU A 67 29.26 32.89 -10.46
N PRO A 68 28.71 34.02 -10.96
CA PRO A 68 28.84 34.43 -12.37
C PRO A 68 30.29 34.54 -12.87
N GLU A 69 31.21 34.88 -11.97
CA GLU A 69 32.65 35.04 -12.23
C GLU A 69 33.40 33.70 -12.42
N THR A 70 32.73 32.56 -12.17
CA THR A 70 33.37 31.24 -12.12
C THR A 70 33.69 30.73 -13.52
N SER A 71 34.95 30.40 -13.78
CA SER A 71 35.35 29.83 -15.08
C SER A 71 34.76 28.44 -15.34
N GLU A 72 34.42 28.15 -16.59
CA GLU A 72 33.92 26.84 -17.05
C GLU A 72 34.86 25.67 -16.70
N SER A 73 36.18 25.91 -16.65
CA SER A 73 37.17 24.91 -16.27
C SER A 73 36.98 24.39 -14.84
N ILE A 74 36.59 25.27 -13.91
CA ILE A 74 36.34 24.90 -12.50
C ILE A 74 35.07 24.06 -12.41
N VAL A 75 34.02 24.48 -13.12
CA VAL A 75 32.73 23.77 -13.13
C VAL A 75 32.86 22.39 -13.78
N THR A 76 33.63 22.27 -14.86
CA THR A 76 33.93 20.99 -15.51
C THR A 76 34.75 20.07 -14.61
N SER A 77 35.67 20.63 -13.81
CA SER A 77 36.44 19.86 -12.83
C SER A 77 35.55 19.33 -11.71
N ALA A 78 34.62 20.15 -11.20
CA ALA A 78 33.61 19.74 -10.24
C ALA A 78 32.68 18.66 -10.82
N GLN A 79 32.28 18.77 -12.09
CA GLN A 79 31.51 17.75 -12.80
C GLN A 79 32.24 16.40 -12.83
N GLY A 80 33.53 16.41 -13.17
CA GLY A 80 34.36 15.20 -13.19
C GLY A 80 34.53 14.57 -11.81
N TYR A 81 34.72 15.40 -10.77
CA TYR A 81 34.80 14.96 -9.39
C TYR A 81 33.51 14.26 -8.93
N LEU A 82 32.35 14.89 -9.17
CA LEU A 82 31.04 14.36 -8.80
C LEU A 82 30.69 13.07 -9.54
N ARG A 83 31.02 12.97 -10.84
CA ARG A 83 30.84 11.74 -11.64
C ARG A 83 31.66 10.55 -11.12
N GLY A 84 32.68 10.79 -10.32
CA GLY A 84 33.49 9.74 -9.72
C GLY A 84 32.79 8.98 -8.59
N PHE A 85 31.70 9.52 -8.04
CA PHE A 85 30.97 8.89 -6.95
C PHE A 85 29.96 7.84 -7.44
N SER A 86 29.97 6.66 -6.82
CA SER A 86 29.01 5.59 -7.10
C SER A 86 27.55 5.96 -6.81
N GLN A 87 27.36 6.98 -5.98
CA GLN A 87 26.06 7.51 -5.55
C GLN A 87 25.42 8.41 -6.62
N VAL A 88 26.22 8.91 -7.57
CA VAL A 88 25.78 9.83 -8.62
C VAL A 88 25.38 9.03 -9.85
N ARG A 89 24.16 9.27 -10.33
CA ARG A 89 23.62 8.68 -11.56
C ARG A 89 24.05 9.48 -12.79
N ASP A 90 23.93 10.80 -12.72
CA ASP A 90 24.31 11.71 -13.79
C ASP A 90 24.69 13.10 -13.22
N VAL A 91 25.50 13.82 -13.99
CA VAL A 91 25.84 15.22 -13.72
C VAL A 91 25.76 16.01 -15.02
N GLN A 92 24.77 16.89 -15.11
CA GLN A 92 24.56 17.79 -16.24
C GLN A 92 25.15 19.17 -15.95
N PHE A 93 25.93 19.68 -16.91
CA PHE A 93 26.43 21.05 -16.90
C PHE A 93 25.48 21.94 -17.69
N ILE A 94 25.03 23.03 -17.07
CA ILE A 94 24.16 24.03 -17.67
C ILE A 94 24.92 25.36 -17.72
N PRO A 95 25.21 25.89 -18.93
CA PRO A 95 25.82 27.19 -19.11
C PRO A 95 24.97 28.32 -18.52
N SER A 96 25.60 29.41 -18.07
CA SER A 96 24.91 30.58 -17.49
C SER A 96 23.83 31.16 -18.41
N ASP A 97 24.05 31.16 -19.72
CA ASP A 97 23.09 31.64 -20.71
C ASP A 97 21.85 30.74 -20.80
N GLU A 98 22.04 29.43 -20.66
CA GLU A 98 20.94 28.46 -20.64
C GLU A 98 20.18 28.50 -19.30
N VAL A 99 20.87 28.77 -18.18
CA VAL A 99 20.23 29.04 -16.88
C VAL A 99 19.28 30.23 -16.98
N LEU A 100 19.73 31.34 -17.60
CA LEU A 100 18.91 32.53 -17.83
C LEU A 100 17.69 32.23 -18.69
N ALA A 101 17.87 31.53 -19.82
CA ALA A 101 16.77 31.15 -20.71
C ALA A 101 15.73 30.27 -19.98
N ASN A 102 16.18 29.26 -19.23
CA ASN A 102 15.32 28.39 -18.44
C ASN A 102 14.60 29.12 -17.31
N PHE A 103 15.19 30.20 -16.77
CA PHE A 103 14.55 31.04 -15.76
C PHE A 103 13.44 31.90 -16.38
N GLN A 104 13.71 32.53 -17.52
CA GLN A 104 12.73 33.33 -18.26
C GLN A 104 11.54 32.47 -18.71
N ASP A 105 11.80 31.27 -19.22
CA ASP A 105 10.75 30.33 -19.65
C ASP A 105 9.82 29.90 -18.52
N ARG A 106 10.37 29.65 -17.32
CA ARG A 106 9.57 29.29 -16.13
C ARG A 106 8.72 30.44 -15.59
N HIS A 107 9.13 31.68 -15.83
CA HIS A 107 8.46 32.89 -15.32
C HIS A 107 7.79 33.71 -16.41
N GLN A 108 7.51 33.13 -17.59
CA GLN A 108 6.80 33.81 -18.69
C GLN A 108 5.45 34.42 -18.28
N ALA A 109 4.81 33.87 -17.24
CA ALA A 109 3.53 34.34 -16.73
C ALA A 109 3.66 35.48 -15.68
N ASP A 110 4.86 35.82 -15.22
CA ASP A 110 5.10 36.80 -14.16
C ASP A 110 5.94 37.99 -14.65
N GLU A 111 5.24 38.97 -15.22
CA GLU A 111 5.82 40.14 -15.90
C GLU A 111 6.68 41.01 -14.97
N VAL A 112 6.40 41.00 -13.65
CA VAL A 112 7.17 41.73 -12.64
C VAL A 112 8.57 41.15 -12.48
N ILE A 113 8.69 39.82 -12.47
CA ILE A 113 9.98 39.12 -12.33
C ILE A 113 10.86 39.36 -13.56
N LEU A 114 10.28 39.32 -14.76
CA LEU A 114 11.00 39.53 -16.01
C LEU A 114 11.50 40.98 -16.15
N SER A 115 10.67 41.97 -15.82
CA SER A 115 11.06 43.39 -15.87
C SER A 115 12.23 43.72 -14.92
N SER A 116 12.27 43.09 -13.74
CA SER A 116 13.39 43.25 -12.79
C SER A 116 14.71 42.66 -13.30
N LEU A 117 14.63 41.67 -14.18
CA LEU A 117 15.78 41.05 -14.83
C LEU A 117 16.31 41.90 -15.98
N ASP A 118 15.41 42.49 -16.77
CA ASP A 118 15.77 43.39 -17.86
C ASP A 118 16.45 44.68 -17.34
N GLU A 119 16.10 45.14 -16.13
CA GLU A 119 16.74 46.30 -15.47
C GLU A 119 18.22 46.06 -15.10
N LEU A 120 18.65 44.81 -14.92
CA LEU A 120 20.04 44.48 -14.55
C LEU A 120 20.99 44.60 -15.74
N GLY A 121 20.51 44.49 -16.99
CA GLY A 121 21.28 44.68 -18.22
C GLY A 121 22.38 43.65 -18.53
N GLU A 122 22.74 42.80 -17.57
CA GLU A 122 23.73 41.72 -17.68
C GLU A 122 23.19 40.43 -17.06
N ASN A 123 23.73 39.26 -17.44
CA ASN A 123 23.29 37.96 -16.92
C ASN A 123 23.68 37.81 -15.43
N PRO A 124 22.73 37.80 -14.48
CA PRO A 124 23.05 37.71 -13.06
C PRO A 124 23.32 36.26 -12.59
N PHE A 125 23.18 35.27 -13.48
CA PHE A 125 23.34 33.86 -13.17
C PHE A 125 24.73 33.35 -13.57
N GLY A 126 25.30 32.50 -12.72
CA GLY A 126 26.46 31.68 -13.08
C GLY A 126 26.06 30.34 -13.68
N HIS A 127 27.06 29.55 -14.04
CA HIS A 127 26.86 28.17 -14.47
C HIS A 127 26.18 27.33 -13.36
N SER A 128 25.48 26.27 -13.75
CA SER A 128 24.86 25.33 -12.80
C SER A 128 25.27 23.89 -13.10
N LEU A 129 25.47 23.10 -12.04
CA LEU A 129 25.58 21.64 -12.14
C LEU A 129 24.32 21.01 -11.54
N VAL A 130 23.60 20.26 -12.36
CA VAL A 130 22.45 19.47 -11.94
C VAL A 130 22.93 18.04 -11.72
N VAL A 131 22.90 17.58 -10.48
CA VAL A 131 23.37 16.27 -10.05
C VAL A 131 22.17 15.39 -9.74
N THR A 132 22.02 14.30 -10.47
CA THR A 132 21.00 13.29 -10.17
C THR A 132 21.62 12.13 -9.43
N THR A 133 21.04 11.74 -8.28
CA THR A 133 21.50 10.61 -7.48
C THR A 133 20.60 9.39 -7.65
N TYR A 134 21.03 8.24 -7.12
CA TYR A 134 20.19 7.03 -7.04
C TYR A 134 19.23 7.04 -5.86
N SER A 135 19.62 7.71 -4.76
CA SER A 135 18.84 7.81 -3.54
C SER A 135 18.94 9.21 -2.97
N THR A 136 17.89 9.63 -2.26
CA THR A 136 17.90 10.90 -1.54
C THR A 136 18.78 10.87 -0.29
N GLU A 137 19.11 9.69 0.20
CA GLU A 137 20.00 9.51 1.36
C GLU A 137 21.46 9.89 1.01
N ASP A 138 21.82 9.86 -0.28
CA ASP A 138 23.16 10.20 -0.75
C ASP A 138 23.40 11.72 -0.87
N PHE A 139 22.35 12.54 -0.73
CA PHE A 139 22.46 13.98 -0.93
C PHE A 139 23.36 14.68 0.08
N GLU A 140 23.28 14.30 1.36
CA GLU A 140 24.15 14.85 2.39
C GLU A 140 25.63 14.58 2.07
N PHE A 141 25.94 13.38 1.57
CA PHE A 141 27.29 13.02 1.14
C PHE A 141 27.77 13.88 -0.05
N ILE A 142 26.91 14.07 -1.07
CA ILE A 142 27.25 14.89 -2.24
C ILE A 142 27.40 16.37 -1.87
N ARG A 143 26.57 16.87 -0.95
CA ARG A 143 26.65 18.21 -0.40
C ARG A 143 27.98 18.42 0.32
N GLU A 144 28.32 17.52 1.25
CA GLU A 144 29.58 17.57 2.01
C GLU A 144 30.81 17.46 1.10
N ALA A 145 30.75 16.64 0.03
CA ALA A 145 31.81 16.53 -0.95
C ALA A 145 32.09 17.86 -1.69
N MET A 146 31.04 18.68 -1.91
CA MET A 146 31.14 19.99 -2.57
C MET A 146 31.48 21.15 -1.60
N GLU A 147 31.48 20.90 -0.28
CA GLU A 147 31.93 21.87 0.74
C GLU A 147 33.47 21.94 0.86
N THR A 148 34.20 21.17 0.06
CA THR A 148 35.66 21.22 0.03
C THR A 148 36.19 22.61 -0.40
N PRO A 149 37.34 23.07 0.13
CA PRO A 149 37.89 24.40 -0.18
C PRO A 149 38.14 24.66 -1.67
N GLU A 150 38.31 23.60 -2.47
CA GLU A 150 38.51 23.69 -3.92
C GLU A 150 37.25 24.19 -4.65
N PHE A 151 36.05 23.87 -4.16
CA PHE A 151 34.79 24.18 -4.84
C PHE A 151 33.90 25.17 -4.07
N SER A 152 33.91 25.13 -2.73
CA SER A 152 32.97 25.89 -1.89
C SER A 152 33.01 27.39 -2.09
N GLN A 153 34.18 27.97 -2.39
CA GLN A 153 34.34 29.40 -2.66
C GLN A 153 33.67 29.89 -3.96
N TYR A 154 33.36 28.97 -4.88
CA TYR A 154 32.77 29.28 -6.18
C TYR A 154 31.25 29.01 -6.23
N ILE A 155 30.70 28.38 -5.19
CA ILE A 155 29.27 28.04 -5.10
C ILE A 155 28.53 29.21 -4.45
N LYS A 156 27.57 29.79 -5.17
CA LYS A 156 26.72 30.87 -4.68
C LYS A 156 25.59 30.34 -3.81
N GLU A 157 24.93 29.30 -4.30
CA GLU A 157 23.76 28.71 -3.67
C GLU A 157 23.68 27.23 -4.02
N GLN A 158 23.21 26.44 -3.07
CA GLN A 158 22.89 25.04 -3.25
C GLN A 158 21.38 24.96 -3.15
N ASP A 159 20.70 24.89 -4.29
CA ASP A 159 19.25 24.72 -4.29
C ASP A 159 18.96 23.22 -4.16
N PHE A 160 18.49 22.87 -2.98
CA PHE A 160 17.84 21.61 -2.73
C PHE A 160 16.34 21.86 -2.78
N THR A 161 15.70 21.51 -3.89
CA THR A 161 14.24 21.42 -3.87
C THR A 161 13.89 20.36 -2.82
N ASP A 162 13.20 20.76 -1.75
CA ASP A 162 12.97 20.00 -0.50
C ASP A 162 12.06 18.76 -0.68
N TYR A 163 12.42 17.92 -1.65
CA TYR A 163 11.79 16.64 -1.92
C TYR A 163 12.09 15.65 -0.81
N GLN A 164 13.17 15.82 -0.03
CA GLN A 164 13.44 14.97 1.14
C GLN A 164 12.31 15.09 2.17
N LEU A 165 11.90 16.31 2.54
CA LEU A 165 10.79 16.50 3.46
C LEU A 165 9.48 15.94 2.90
N VAL A 166 9.26 16.02 1.58
CA VAL A 166 8.10 15.41 0.91
C VAL A 166 8.16 13.88 0.97
N ILE A 167 9.31 13.27 0.66
CA ILE A 167 9.55 11.83 0.70
C ILE A 167 9.40 11.29 2.12
N GLU A 168 10.00 11.95 3.11
CA GLU A 168 9.88 11.59 4.52
C GLU A 168 8.42 11.70 5.00
N LYS A 169 7.69 12.74 4.56
CA LYS A 169 6.24 12.83 4.81
C LYS A 169 5.48 11.66 4.17
N ILE A 170 5.77 11.30 2.92
CA ILE A 170 5.11 10.16 2.26
C ILE A 170 5.44 8.83 2.98
N LYS A 171 6.72 8.57 3.27
CA LYS A 171 7.20 7.37 4.00
C LYS A 171 6.57 7.28 5.40
N SER A 172 6.53 8.39 6.13
CA SER A 172 5.94 8.44 7.48
C SER A 172 4.41 8.27 7.46
N LEU A 173 3.71 8.89 6.51
CA LEU A 173 2.28 8.69 6.32
C LEU A 173 1.95 7.25 5.94
N ASN A 174 2.69 6.65 5.00
CA ASN A 174 2.50 5.25 4.62
C ASN A 174 2.71 4.32 5.83
N THR A 175 3.74 4.58 6.63
CA THR A 175 4.02 3.79 7.84
C THR A 175 2.89 3.90 8.87
N ARG A 176 2.41 5.13 9.15
CA ARG A 176 1.27 5.37 10.07
C ARG A 176 0.00 4.67 9.59
N THR A 177 -0.31 4.80 8.31
CA THR A 177 -1.45 4.13 7.65
C THR A 177 -1.36 2.62 7.79
N ARG A 178 -0.17 2.04 7.61
CA ARG A 178 0.05 0.59 7.76
C ARG A 178 -0.23 0.13 9.19
N TYR A 179 0.29 0.82 10.20
CA TYR A 179 0.03 0.47 11.61
C TYR A 179 -1.45 0.64 11.98
N PHE A 180 -2.08 1.74 11.56
CA PHE A 180 -3.50 1.97 11.78
C PHE A 180 -4.36 0.88 11.13
N GLY A 181 -4.07 0.54 9.88
CA GLY A 181 -4.79 -0.48 9.14
C GLY A 181 -4.61 -1.89 9.72
N PHE A 182 -3.41 -2.25 10.17
CA PHE A 182 -3.20 -3.50 10.92
C PHE A 182 -3.97 -3.52 12.24
N GLY A 183 -4.00 -2.40 12.97
CA GLY A 183 -4.82 -2.26 14.18
C GLY A 183 -6.31 -2.47 13.91
N LEU A 184 -6.82 -1.88 12.82
CA LEU A 184 -8.22 -2.02 12.42
C LEU A 184 -8.55 -3.45 11.97
N ALA A 185 -7.66 -4.09 11.19
CA ALA A 185 -7.82 -5.49 10.78
C ALA A 185 -7.80 -6.45 11.99
N ALA A 186 -6.94 -6.20 12.99
CA ALA A 186 -6.91 -6.96 14.23
C ALA A 186 -8.19 -6.78 15.04
N LEU A 187 -8.72 -5.55 15.12
CA LEU A 187 -10.00 -5.25 15.78
C LEU A 187 -11.16 -6.01 15.11
N PHE A 188 -11.29 -5.93 13.78
CA PHE A 188 -12.35 -6.66 13.08
C PHE A 188 -12.20 -8.18 13.20
N SER A 189 -10.97 -8.69 13.19
CA SER A 189 -10.70 -10.12 13.44
C SER A 189 -11.18 -10.53 14.84
N LEU A 190 -10.90 -9.72 15.87
CA LEU A 190 -11.37 -9.96 17.24
C LEU A 190 -12.90 -9.95 17.33
N ILE A 191 -13.55 -8.97 16.69
CA ILE A 191 -15.02 -8.87 16.64
C ILE A 191 -15.59 -10.12 15.95
N ALA A 192 -15.00 -10.54 14.83
CA ALA A 192 -15.44 -11.72 14.10
C ALA A 192 -15.32 -12.98 14.96
N ILE A 193 -14.20 -13.13 15.68
CA ILE A 193 -14.02 -14.22 16.64
C ILE A 193 -15.16 -14.21 17.66
N MET A 194 -15.40 -13.08 18.32
CA MET A 194 -16.44 -12.94 19.34
C MET A 194 -17.85 -13.29 18.81
N ILE A 195 -18.16 -12.90 17.57
CA ILE A 195 -19.44 -13.20 16.94
C ILE A 195 -19.56 -14.69 16.59
N ILE A 196 -18.50 -15.32 16.08
CA ILE A 196 -18.50 -16.77 15.81
C ILE A 196 -18.72 -17.53 17.11
N PHE A 197 -18.04 -17.13 18.20
CA PHE A 197 -18.26 -17.71 19.53
C PHE A 197 -19.70 -17.61 20.00
N ASN A 198 -20.32 -16.44 19.82
CA ASN A 198 -21.70 -16.21 20.22
C ASN A 198 -22.65 -17.03 19.33
N THR A 199 -22.43 -17.02 18.02
CA THR A 199 -23.23 -17.76 17.04
C THR A 199 -23.23 -19.26 17.34
N ILE A 200 -22.05 -19.83 17.63
CA ILE A 200 -21.93 -21.25 18.01
C ILE A 200 -22.64 -21.53 19.32
N ARG A 201 -22.51 -20.66 20.33
CA ARG A 201 -23.21 -20.81 21.61
C ARG A 201 -24.72 -20.83 21.41
N VAL A 202 -25.26 -19.87 20.66
CA VAL A 202 -26.69 -19.77 20.36
C VAL A 202 -27.15 -20.98 19.57
N ALA A 203 -26.42 -21.40 18.54
CA ALA A 203 -26.79 -22.54 17.72
C ALA A 203 -26.78 -23.86 18.49
N ILE A 204 -25.80 -24.08 19.38
CA ILE A 204 -25.80 -25.24 20.28
C ILE A 204 -27.00 -25.21 21.22
N TYR A 205 -27.34 -24.03 21.77
CA TYR A 205 -28.49 -23.89 22.67
C TYR A 205 -29.82 -24.20 21.95
N VAL A 206 -30.01 -23.67 20.75
CA VAL A 206 -31.23 -23.88 19.95
C VAL A 206 -31.37 -25.34 19.51
N HIS A 207 -30.27 -26.02 19.19
CA HIS A 207 -30.27 -27.42 18.74
C HIS A 207 -29.87 -28.42 19.82
N ARG A 208 -29.95 -28.05 21.10
CA ARG A 208 -29.47 -28.89 22.21
C ARG A 208 -30.16 -30.26 22.25
N ASP A 209 -31.45 -30.31 21.94
CA ASP A 209 -32.24 -31.55 21.99
C ASP A 209 -31.85 -32.47 20.83
N GLU A 210 -31.65 -31.92 19.62
CA GLU A 210 -31.14 -32.66 18.46
C GLU A 210 -29.72 -33.19 18.72
N ILE A 211 -28.85 -32.37 19.30
CA ILE A 211 -27.48 -32.75 19.68
C ILE A 211 -27.50 -33.85 20.75
N ALA A 212 -28.40 -33.76 21.74
CA ALA A 212 -28.55 -34.79 22.77
C ALA A 212 -29.00 -36.12 22.18
N ILE A 213 -29.99 -36.12 21.29
CA ILE A 213 -30.42 -37.33 20.57
C ILE A 213 -29.24 -37.91 19.78
N MET A 214 -28.53 -37.10 19.00
CA MET A 214 -27.35 -37.56 18.23
C MET A 214 -26.28 -38.20 19.12
N LYS A 215 -26.01 -37.63 20.30
CA LYS A 215 -25.07 -38.23 21.28
C LYS A 215 -25.59 -39.58 21.82
N LEU A 216 -26.89 -39.71 22.08
CA LEU A 216 -27.49 -40.96 22.62
C LEU A 216 -27.45 -42.12 21.62
N VAL A 217 -27.53 -41.86 20.30
CA VAL A 217 -27.41 -42.90 19.27
C VAL A 217 -25.95 -43.21 18.90
N GLY A 218 -24.97 -42.65 19.64
CA GLY A 218 -23.55 -42.91 19.44
C GLY A 218 -22.93 -42.18 18.24
N ALA A 219 -23.48 -41.03 17.82
CA ALA A 219 -22.89 -40.25 16.74
C ALA A 219 -21.49 -39.76 17.13
N ASN A 220 -20.54 -39.87 16.19
CA ASN A 220 -19.19 -39.35 16.36
C ASN A 220 -19.21 -37.81 16.51
N ASP A 221 -18.37 -37.27 17.39
CA ASP A 221 -18.18 -35.82 17.63
C ASP A 221 -17.99 -35.02 16.33
N TRP A 222 -17.34 -35.62 15.33
CA TRP A 222 -17.15 -34.99 14.01
C TRP A 222 -18.46 -34.74 13.27
N PHE A 223 -19.45 -35.63 13.44
CA PHE A 223 -20.77 -35.47 12.81
C PHE A 223 -21.55 -34.32 13.45
N ILE A 224 -21.37 -34.07 14.74
CA ILE A 224 -21.97 -32.94 15.47
C ILE A 224 -21.27 -31.62 15.12
N ARG A 225 -19.94 -31.63 14.94
CA ARG A 225 -19.14 -30.43 14.64
C ARG A 225 -19.10 -30.05 13.16
N GLY A 226 -19.26 -31.03 12.27
CA GLY A 226 -19.14 -30.87 10.82
C GLY A 226 -19.96 -29.72 10.23
N PRO A 227 -21.25 -29.54 10.59
CA PRO A 227 -22.07 -28.47 10.02
C PRO A 227 -21.54 -27.07 10.31
N PHE A 228 -21.05 -26.83 11.53
CA PHE A 228 -20.49 -25.54 11.96
C PHE A 228 -19.16 -25.23 11.30
N VAL A 229 -18.32 -26.26 11.14
CA VAL A 229 -17.05 -26.15 10.41
C VAL A 229 -17.29 -25.79 8.94
N LEU A 230 -18.27 -26.44 8.31
CA LEU A 230 -18.65 -26.14 6.93
C LEU A 230 -19.25 -24.74 6.79
N GLU A 231 -20.06 -24.30 7.76
CA GLU A 231 -20.63 -22.96 7.82
C GLU A 231 -19.53 -21.88 7.89
N ALA A 232 -18.53 -22.07 8.75
CA ALA A 232 -17.39 -21.16 8.87
C ALA A 232 -16.58 -21.07 7.57
N LEU A 233 -16.35 -22.21 6.89
CA LEU A 233 -15.67 -22.24 5.59
C LEU A 233 -16.48 -21.53 4.50
N LEU A 234 -17.80 -21.73 4.46
CA LEU A 234 -18.67 -21.05 3.50
C LEU A 234 -18.69 -19.55 3.72
N TYR A 235 -18.71 -19.08 4.97
CA TYR A 235 -18.58 -17.64 5.27
C TYR A 235 -17.23 -17.10 4.80
N SER A 236 -16.11 -17.77 5.14
CA SER A 236 -14.79 -17.34 4.66
C SER A 236 -14.72 -17.29 3.13
N PHE A 237 -15.32 -18.25 2.44
CA PHE A 237 -15.34 -18.32 0.98
C PHE A 237 -16.20 -17.20 0.37
N LEU A 238 -17.45 -17.06 0.81
CA LEU A 238 -18.37 -16.03 0.30
C LEU A 238 -17.86 -14.63 0.59
N SER A 239 -17.32 -14.38 1.79
CA SER A 239 -16.72 -13.08 2.13
C SER A 239 -15.50 -12.78 1.27
N THR A 240 -14.68 -13.78 0.96
CA THR A 240 -13.54 -13.58 0.05
C THR A 240 -14.03 -13.26 -1.37
N LEU A 241 -15.02 -13.99 -1.88
CA LEU A 241 -15.60 -13.75 -3.21
C LEU A 241 -16.17 -12.32 -3.33
N VAL A 242 -16.96 -11.91 -2.32
CA VAL A 242 -17.55 -10.56 -2.27
C VAL A 242 -16.46 -9.50 -2.17
N MET A 243 -15.45 -9.71 -1.32
CA MET A 243 -14.33 -8.79 -1.21
C MET A 243 -13.57 -8.67 -2.53
N VAL A 244 -13.30 -9.77 -3.25
CA VAL A 244 -12.62 -9.75 -4.55
C VAL A 244 -13.41 -8.89 -5.53
N ALA A 245 -14.74 -9.07 -5.61
CA ALA A 245 -15.60 -8.25 -6.45
C ALA A 245 -15.54 -6.75 -6.08
N ILE A 246 -15.58 -6.43 -4.78
CA ILE A 246 -15.46 -5.05 -4.28
C ILE A 246 -14.10 -4.46 -4.66
N VAL A 247 -13.01 -5.18 -4.42
CA VAL A 247 -11.64 -4.72 -4.68
C VAL A 247 -11.45 -4.42 -6.17
N PHE A 248 -11.84 -5.34 -7.06
CA PHE A 248 -11.73 -5.10 -8.50
C PHE A 248 -12.63 -3.95 -8.98
N ALA A 249 -13.85 -3.82 -8.45
CA ALA A 249 -14.74 -2.71 -8.79
C ALA A 249 -14.17 -1.35 -8.34
N VAL A 250 -13.70 -1.25 -7.11
CA VAL A 250 -13.14 -0.02 -6.54
C VAL A 250 -11.82 0.34 -7.23
N PHE A 251 -10.91 -0.62 -7.41
CA PHE A 251 -9.60 -0.36 -8.00
C PHE A 251 -9.73 -0.01 -9.48
N GLY A 252 -10.63 -0.67 -10.22
CA GLY A 252 -10.93 -0.30 -11.61
C GLY A 252 -11.49 1.12 -11.72
N ALA A 253 -12.38 1.54 -10.82
CA ALA A 253 -12.90 2.90 -10.79
C ALA A 253 -11.82 3.95 -10.46
N LEU A 254 -10.94 3.65 -9.49
CA LEU A 254 -9.83 4.52 -9.11
C LEU A 254 -8.77 4.63 -10.21
N GLN A 255 -8.52 3.56 -10.96
CA GLN A 255 -7.57 3.55 -12.07
C GLN A 255 -7.92 4.61 -13.11
N ILE A 256 -9.20 4.66 -13.53
CA ILE A 256 -9.66 5.61 -14.54
C ILE A 256 -9.37 7.05 -14.10
N GLN A 257 -9.63 7.37 -12.84
CA GLN A 257 -9.39 8.71 -12.30
C GLN A 257 -7.90 9.02 -12.20
N MET A 258 -7.09 8.08 -11.71
CA MET A 258 -5.68 8.31 -11.44
C MET A 258 -4.83 8.33 -12.70
N THR A 259 -5.15 7.54 -13.73
CA THR A 259 -4.46 7.62 -15.04
C THR A 259 -4.63 8.99 -15.69
N LEU A 260 -5.76 9.68 -15.47
CA LEU A 260 -5.96 11.05 -15.96
C LEU A 260 -5.04 12.09 -15.29
N PHE A 261 -4.63 11.86 -14.04
CA PHE A 261 -3.78 12.79 -13.27
C PHE A 261 -2.29 12.42 -13.30
N PHE A 262 -1.96 11.13 -13.24
CA PHE A 262 -0.60 10.62 -13.07
C PHE A 262 -0.05 9.88 -14.32
N GLY A 263 -0.85 9.77 -15.38
CA GLY A 263 -0.46 9.09 -16.61
C GLY A 263 -0.19 7.59 -16.43
N ASP A 264 0.72 7.05 -17.24
CA ASP A 264 1.00 5.61 -17.31
C ASP A 264 1.71 5.06 -16.07
N ALA A 265 2.33 5.93 -15.25
CA ALA A 265 2.96 5.54 -13.99
C ALA A 265 1.95 4.88 -13.01
N TRP A 266 0.66 5.19 -13.13
CA TRP A 266 -0.39 4.61 -12.29
C TRP A 266 -0.89 3.23 -12.78
N GLN A 267 -0.68 2.88 -14.07
CA GLN A 267 -1.18 1.61 -14.62
C GLN A 267 -0.58 0.39 -13.93
N GLY A 268 0.72 0.45 -13.58
CA GLY A 268 1.43 -0.66 -12.93
C GLY A 268 0.86 -1.08 -11.56
N THR A 269 0.11 -0.22 -10.88
CA THR A 269 -0.50 -0.55 -9.57
C THR A 269 -1.63 -1.56 -9.71
N VAL A 270 -2.47 -1.44 -10.74
CA VAL A 270 -3.60 -2.38 -10.93
C VAL A 270 -3.11 -3.71 -11.50
N ASP A 271 -2.12 -3.66 -12.38
CA ASP A 271 -1.51 -4.86 -12.95
C ASP A 271 -0.85 -5.70 -11.86
N TYR A 272 -0.18 -5.06 -10.88
CA TYR A 272 0.32 -5.77 -9.70
C TYR A 272 -0.76 -6.59 -8.98
N PHE A 273 -1.95 -6.04 -8.75
CA PHE A 273 -3.04 -6.77 -8.11
C PHE A 273 -3.63 -7.84 -9.01
N ARG A 274 -3.68 -7.63 -10.33
CA ARG A 274 -4.19 -8.60 -11.30
C ARG A 274 -3.25 -9.81 -11.41
N ASP A 275 -1.96 -9.55 -11.52
CA ASP A 275 -0.92 -10.58 -11.67
C ASP A 275 -0.75 -11.41 -10.40
N ASN A 276 -0.88 -10.77 -9.24
CA ASN A 276 -0.76 -11.43 -7.94
C ASN A 276 -2.12 -11.83 -7.33
N ALA A 277 -3.23 -11.69 -8.07
CA ALA A 277 -4.59 -11.90 -7.56
C ALA A 277 -4.75 -13.27 -6.90
N PHE A 278 -4.29 -14.33 -7.58
CA PHE A 278 -4.44 -15.69 -7.08
C PHE A 278 -3.69 -15.91 -5.75
N ILE A 279 -2.49 -15.35 -5.63
CA ILE A 279 -1.67 -15.48 -4.42
C ILE A 279 -2.25 -14.64 -3.28
N ILE A 280 -2.59 -13.37 -3.55
CA ILE A 280 -3.12 -12.44 -2.54
C ILE A 280 -4.46 -12.95 -2.00
N PHE A 281 -5.42 -13.21 -2.88
CA PHE A 281 -6.77 -13.62 -2.48
C PHE A 281 -6.79 -15.07 -1.98
N GLY A 282 -5.96 -15.95 -2.52
CA GLY A 282 -5.78 -17.32 -2.03
C GLY A 282 -5.23 -17.35 -0.61
N LEU A 283 -4.22 -16.54 -0.30
CA LEU A 283 -3.66 -16.41 1.05
C LEU A 283 -4.68 -15.78 2.01
N GLN A 284 -5.43 -14.76 1.57
CA GLN A 284 -6.47 -14.12 2.38
C GLN A 284 -7.61 -15.10 2.72
N PHE A 285 -8.06 -15.90 1.74
CA PHE A 285 -9.00 -16.98 2.00
C PHE A 285 -8.43 -17.99 2.99
N ALA A 286 -7.19 -18.47 2.77
CA ALA A 286 -6.58 -19.49 3.60
C ALA A 286 -6.41 -19.01 5.06
N THR A 287 -5.96 -17.76 5.26
CA THR A 287 -5.80 -17.17 6.60
C THR A 287 -7.14 -16.97 7.30
N LEU A 288 -8.16 -16.46 6.58
CA LEU A 288 -9.50 -16.28 7.13
C LEU A 288 -10.18 -17.61 7.44
N ALA A 289 -10.04 -18.60 6.56
CA ALA A 289 -10.54 -19.95 6.78
C ALA A 289 -9.86 -20.60 7.98
N LEU A 290 -8.54 -20.48 8.11
CA LEU A 290 -7.81 -21.00 9.26
C LEU A 290 -8.27 -20.32 10.57
N LEU A 291 -8.43 -19.00 10.56
CA LEU A 291 -8.95 -18.25 11.72
C LEU A 291 -10.37 -18.68 12.10
N SER A 292 -11.26 -18.83 11.12
CA SER A 292 -12.66 -19.23 11.36
C SER A 292 -12.76 -20.68 11.85
N LEU A 293 -11.94 -21.58 11.31
CA LEU A 293 -11.84 -22.98 11.74
C LEU A 293 -11.31 -23.10 13.17
N LEU A 294 -10.22 -22.40 13.51
CA LEU A 294 -9.66 -22.42 14.86
C LEU A 294 -10.64 -21.87 15.89
N THR A 295 -11.31 -20.77 15.55
CA THR A 295 -12.35 -20.17 16.40
C THR A 295 -13.50 -21.14 16.63
N THR A 296 -13.99 -21.75 15.55
CA THR A 296 -15.08 -22.74 15.61
C THR A 296 -14.69 -23.94 16.45
N ALA A 297 -13.48 -24.49 16.24
CA ALA A 297 -12.99 -25.63 17.01
C ALA A 297 -12.89 -25.33 18.50
N PHE A 298 -12.38 -24.15 18.88
CA PHE A 298 -12.29 -23.74 20.28
C PHE A 298 -13.67 -23.53 20.91
N ALA A 299 -14.58 -22.83 20.23
CA ALA A 299 -15.94 -22.61 20.70
C ALA A 299 -16.67 -23.94 20.93
N MET A 300 -16.62 -24.85 19.96
CA MET A 300 -17.24 -26.17 20.06
C MET A 300 -16.65 -27.00 21.21
N ARG A 301 -15.33 -26.99 21.42
CA ARG A 301 -14.68 -27.70 22.54
C ARG A 301 -15.19 -27.21 23.90
N LYS A 302 -15.48 -25.91 24.02
CA LYS A 302 -15.97 -25.30 25.24
C LYS A 302 -17.43 -25.67 25.55
N TYR A 303 -18.29 -25.75 24.53
CA TYR A 303 -19.73 -25.91 24.71
C TYR A 303 -20.27 -27.34 24.49
N LEU A 304 -19.53 -28.24 23.84
CA LEU A 304 -19.94 -29.65 23.68
C LEU A 304 -19.49 -30.58 24.82
N LYS A 305 -18.55 -30.14 25.67
CA LYS A 305 -18.05 -30.90 26.83
C LYS A 305 -18.97 -30.84 28.06
N THR A 306 -20.05 -30.07 27.97
CA THR A 306 -21.17 -30.08 28.93
C THR A 306 -22.29 -30.95 28.37
#